data_AF-A0A8T9SNM7-F1
#
_entry.id   AF-A0A8T9SNM7-F1
#
_cell.length_a   1.000
_cell.length_b   1.000
_cell.length_c   1.000
_cell.angle_alpha   90.00
_cell.angle_beta   90.00
_cell.angle_gamma   90.00
#
_symmetry.space_group_name_H-M   'P 1'
#
loop_
_entity.id
_entity.type
_entity.pdbx_description
1 polymer ?
#
loop_
_entity_poly.entity_id
_entity_poly.type
_entity_poly.pdbx_seq_one_letter_code
_entity_poly.pdbx_strand_id
1 'polypeptide(L)'
;MSYLRLQRLLFAVSCSLLLARCQSSASKDREEKVLVITQGGVYSGSYRSLDSSVPCIRIATTEPVQLVNCTLAGAGDLIVSGEGADLVVRNSRGYGLEPSRTGVGRGRFVNSFRARRLWIEHNYFEQTSGLNIDRWSQSAGVSGVSQPLLVRYNQARNIDGRWRGNQGSTRASFVILNTVRSLPGVEISYNEVRNTANQSLVEDNINLYASSGTSGSPIRVHNNFVFGAYPFPATATGYTGTGMTTDGNGNASEVTAYVEAYENQFISTCNAAMNIAAGHDIYYHDNRLVTSGLLADGTRLPSTWAATSIFNYYKLPGNVFFNNRVERTVVGYMSKGGQNGRLDMSPGACASCSVQALPNPVTVDTERAEDVRWQQKLQQNGITIGPEKGSQ
;
A
#
# COMPACT_ATOMS: atom_id res chain seq x y z
N MET A 1 77.60 -45.02 -19.17
CA MET A 1 77.40 -46.13 -18.21
C MET A 1 75.90 -46.21 -17.97
N SER A 2 75.15 -46.99 -18.74
CA SER A 2 74.92 -48.43 -18.59
C SER A 2 73.45 -48.64 -18.24
N TYR A 3 72.67 -48.94 -19.28
CA TYR A 3 71.54 -49.86 -19.33
C TYR A 3 71.24 -50.66 -18.05
N LEU A 4 69.97 -50.70 -17.61
CA LEU A 4 69.09 -51.85 -17.88
C LEU A 4 67.64 -51.57 -17.42
N ARG A 5 66.69 -51.90 -18.30
CA ARG A 5 65.26 -52.08 -18.04
C ARG A 5 65.03 -53.36 -17.24
N LEU A 6 63.99 -53.40 -16.40
CA LEU A 6 63.15 -54.59 -16.26
C LEU A 6 61.69 -54.24 -15.98
N GLN A 7 60.82 -54.90 -16.73
CA GLN A 7 59.37 -54.74 -16.86
C GLN A 7 58.59 -55.07 -15.58
N ARG A 8 57.47 -54.38 -15.33
CA ARG A 8 56.24 -55.01 -14.83
C ARG A 8 54.99 -54.37 -15.45
N LEU A 9 54.20 -55.24 -16.09
CA LEU A 9 52.81 -55.12 -16.51
C LEU A 9 51.90 -54.74 -15.33
N LEU A 10 50.86 -53.93 -15.52
CA LEU A 10 49.50 -54.17 -14.99
C LEU A 10 48.46 -53.13 -15.46
N PHE A 11 47.48 -53.64 -16.22
CA PHE A 11 46.06 -53.29 -16.30
C PHE A 11 45.62 -51.81 -16.31
N ALA A 12 45.19 -51.37 -17.50
CA ALA A 12 44.30 -50.22 -17.67
C ALA A 12 42.86 -50.63 -17.30
N VAL A 13 42.35 -50.10 -16.19
CA VAL A 13 40.92 -50.12 -15.85
C VAL A 13 40.30 -48.86 -16.45
N SER A 14 39.49 -49.04 -17.49
CA SER A 14 38.65 -48.00 -18.07
C SER A 14 37.55 -47.60 -17.09
N CYS A 15 37.74 -46.48 -16.40
CA CYS A 15 36.77 -45.89 -15.50
C CYS A 15 35.76 -45.06 -16.31
N SER A 16 34.68 -45.71 -16.77
CA SER A 16 33.51 -45.04 -17.34
C SER A 16 32.78 -44.28 -16.23
N LEU A 17 33.03 -42.97 -16.12
CA LEU A 17 32.23 -42.07 -15.29
C LEU A 17 30.80 -41.97 -15.83
N LEU A 18 29.85 -42.60 -15.14
CA LEU A 18 28.44 -42.27 -15.22
C LEU A 18 28.23 -40.86 -14.67
N LEU A 19 27.98 -39.90 -15.56
CA LEU A 19 27.38 -38.61 -15.21
C LEU A 19 25.91 -38.86 -14.81
N ALA A 20 25.69 -39.09 -13.52
CA ALA A 20 24.36 -38.96 -12.94
C ALA A 20 23.93 -37.49 -13.05
N ARG A 21 23.03 -37.19 -14.00
CA ARG A 21 22.30 -35.93 -14.06
C ARG A 21 21.50 -35.80 -12.76
N CYS A 22 21.99 -35.01 -11.83
CA CYS A 22 21.16 -34.47 -10.76
C CYS A 22 20.21 -33.46 -11.40
N GLN A 23 19.05 -33.93 -11.87
CA GLN A 23 17.93 -33.05 -12.20
C GLN A 23 17.45 -32.42 -10.90
N SER A 24 17.97 -31.24 -10.58
CA SER A 24 17.42 -30.41 -9.52
C SER A 24 15.95 -30.14 -9.84
N SER A 25 15.08 -30.43 -8.88
CA SER A 25 13.62 -30.29 -8.92
C SER A 25 13.14 -28.82 -8.96
N ALA A 26 13.62 -28.03 -9.93
CA ALA A 26 13.22 -26.64 -10.13
C ALA A 26 11.84 -26.47 -10.79
N SER A 27 11.11 -27.56 -11.05
CA SER A 27 9.80 -27.53 -11.73
C SER A 27 8.60 -27.47 -10.77
N LYS A 28 8.75 -27.85 -9.49
CA LYS A 28 7.63 -27.85 -8.53
C LYS A 28 7.19 -26.46 -8.07
N ASP A 29 8.05 -25.46 -8.17
CA ASP A 29 7.74 -24.10 -7.72
C ASP A 29 6.93 -23.28 -8.73
N ARG A 30 6.68 -23.77 -9.96
CA ARG A 30 6.00 -23.02 -11.04
C ARG A 30 4.57 -23.46 -11.35
N GLU A 31 4.02 -24.41 -10.62
CA GLU A 31 2.67 -24.92 -10.90
C GLU A 31 1.61 -23.87 -10.56
N GLU A 32 0.72 -23.57 -11.51
CA GLU A 32 -0.43 -22.71 -11.27
C GLU A 32 -1.43 -23.42 -10.35
N LYS A 33 -1.89 -22.69 -9.34
CA LYS A 33 -2.86 -23.20 -8.37
C LYS A 33 -3.78 -22.07 -7.98
N VAL A 34 -4.94 -22.02 -8.63
CA VAL A 34 -5.99 -21.03 -8.38
C VAL A 34 -7.14 -21.66 -7.61
N LEU A 35 -7.89 -20.86 -6.86
CA LEU A 35 -9.03 -21.32 -6.08
C LEU A 35 -10.26 -20.44 -6.29
N VAL A 36 -11.42 -21.07 -6.49
CA VAL A 36 -12.73 -20.41 -6.42
C VAL A 36 -13.44 -20.91 -5.17
N ILE A 37 -13.72 -20.00 -4.24
CA ILE A 37 -14.40 -20.31 -2.97
C ILE A 37 -15.90 -20.07 -3.16
N THR A 38 -16.69 -21.14 -3.09
CA THR A 38 -18.16 -21.10 -3.25
C THR A 38 -18.92 -21.34 -1.94
N GLN A 39 -18.22 -21.64 -0.86
CA GLN A 39 -18.78 -21.91 0.47
C GLN A 39 -17.97 -21.19 1.54
N GLY A 40 -18.64 -20.78 2.61
CA GLY A 40 -18.01 -20.19 3.77
C GLY A 40 -17.03 -21.14 4.44
N GLY A 41 -16.06 -20.59 5.17
CA GLY A 41 -15.06 -21.41 5.87
C GLY A 41 -13.71 -20.72 6.01
N VAL A 42 -12.75 -21.49 6.52
CA VAL A 42 -11.36 -21.06 6.71
C VAL A 42 -10.50 -21.77 5.67
N TYR A 43 -9.73 -20.99 4.92
CA TYR A 43 -8.87 -21.46 3.84
C TYR A 43 -7.43 -21.04 4.11
N SER A 44 -6.50 -21.94 3.82
CA SER A 44 -5.06 -21.72 3.95
C SER A 44 -4.32 -22.43 2.81
N GLY A 45 -3.08 -22.03 2.56
CA GLY A 45 -2.21 -22.70 1.60
C GLY A 45 -1.51 -21.74 0.63
N SER A 46 -0.80 -22.33 -0.33
CA SER A 46 -0.13 -21.59 -1.40
C SER A 46 -0.96 -21.61 -2.68
N TYR A 47 -1.12 -20.45 -3.30
CA TYR A 47 -1.87 -20.25 -4.55
C TYR A 47 -1.07 -19.36 -5.50
N ARG A 48 -1.11 -19.70 -6.79
CA ARG A 48 -0.31 -19.04 -7.81
C ARG A 48 -1.09 -18.88 -9.11
N SER A 49 -1.01 -17.72 -9.73
CA SER A 49 -1.53 -17.45 -11.08
C SER A 49 -0.48 -16.76 -11.94
N LEU A 50 -0.22 -17.27 -13.14
CA LEU A 50 0.69 -16.66 -14.10
C LEU A 50 -0.04 -15.81 -15.14
N ASP A 51 -1.38 -15.84 -15.17
CA ASP A 51 -2.19 -15.02 -16.06
C ASP A 51 -2.71 -13.77 -15.35
N SER A 52 -2.39 -12.58 -15.88
CA SER A 52 -2.92 -11.30 -15.41
C SER A 52 -4.45 -11.19 -15.42
N SER A 53 -5.17 -12.08 -16.10
CA SER A 53 -6.64 -12.10 -16.12
C SER A 53 -7.26 -13.02 -15.06
N VAL A 54 -6.46 -13.86 -14.40
CA VAL A 54 -6.94 -14.88 -13.45
C VAL A 54 -6.39 -14.57 -12.07
N PRO A 55 -7.26 -14.35 -11.05
CA PRO A 55 -6.76 -14.14 -9.70
C PRO A 55 -6.29 -15.44 -9.05
N CYS A 56 -5.43 -15.35 -8.03
CA CYS A 56 -5.04 -16.54 -7.26
C CYS A 56 -6.26 -17.14 -6.53
N ILE A 57 -7.09 -16.28 -5.92
CA ILE A 57 -8.30 -16.68 -5.23
C ILE A 57 -9.47 -15.79 -5.67
N ARG A 58 -10.60 -16.41 -6.00
CA ARG A 58 -11.89 -15.73 -6.22
C ARG A 58 -12.89 -16.14 -5.15
N ILE A 59 -13.49 -15.16 -4.47
CA ILE A 59 -14.58 -15.37 -3.53
C ILE A 59 -15.91 -15.25 -4.28
N ALA A 60 -16.62 -16.36 -4.40
CA ALA A 60 -17.88 -16.52 -5.11
C ALA A 60 -19.01 -16.97 -4.15
N THR A 61 -19.00 -16.43 -2.93
CA THR A 61 -20.02 -16.67 -1.90
C THR A 61 -20.18 -15.43 -1.03
N THR A 62 -21.34 -15.29 -0.39
CA THR A 62 -21.63 -14.26 0.63
C THR A 62 -21.50 -14.81 2.05
N GLU A 63 -21.32 -16.13 2.19
CA GLU A 63 -21.01 -16.78 3.47
C GLU A 63 -19.66 -16.28 4.00
N PRO A 64 -19.43 -16.26 5.32
CA PRO A 64 -18.17 -15.82 5.90
C PRO A 64 -16.98 -16.64 5.41
N VAL A 65 -15.97 -15.97 4.85
CA VAL A 65 -14.71 -16.59 4.40
C VAL A 65 -13.54 -15.98 5.16
N GLN A 66 -12.64 -16.83 5.63
CA GLN A 66 -11.36 -16.42 6.20
C GLN A 66 -10.21 -17.02 5.37
N LEU A 67 -9.34 -16.17 4.85
CA LEU A 67 -8.06 -16.55 4.26
C LEU A 67 -6.98 -16.35 5.32
N VAL A 68 -6.38 -17.44 5.78
CA VAL A 68 -5.45 -17.43 6.92
C VAL A 68 -4.17 -18.15 6.51
N ASN A 69 -3.01 -17.52 6.76
CA ASN A 69 -1.70 -18.09 6.43
C ASN A 69 -1.54 -18.48 4.95
N CYS A 70 -2.17 -17.73 4.05
CA CYS A 70 -2.05 -17.95 2.62
C CYS A 70 -0.70 -17.40 2.11
N THR A 71 -0.14 -18.05 1.10
CA THR A 71 0.96 -17.50 0.29
C THR A 71 0.49 -17.38 -1.15
N LEU A 72 0.46 -16.17 -1.68
CA LEU A 72 -0.15 -15.84 -2.97
C LEU A 72 0.90 -15.24 -3.90
N ALA A 73 0.96 -15.70 -5.14
CA ALA A 73 1.83 -15.10 -6.16
C ALA A 73 1.10 -14.99 -7.50
N GLY A 74 0.86 -13.77 -7.99
CA GLY A 74 -0.03 -13.54 -9.13
C GLY A 74 0.47 -12.51 -10.12
N ALA A 75 0.35 -12.78 -11.43
CA ALA A 75 0.56 -11.78 -12.48
C ALA A 75 -0.62 -10.79 -12.62
N GLY A 76 -1.76 -11.12 -11.99
CA GLY A 76 -2.96 -10.29 -11.86
C GLY A 76 -3.33 -10.12 -10.40
N ASP A 77 -4.59 -9.80 -10.10
CA ASP A 77 -5.07 -9.63 -8.72
C ASP A 77 -4.84 -10.91 -7.90
N LEU A 78 -4.43 -10.81 -6.63
CA LEU A 78 -4.21 -12.00 -5.81
C LEU A 78 -5.53 -12.54 -5.27
N ILE A 79 -6.36 -11.66 -4.70
CA ILE A 79 -7.68 -11.98 -4.17
C ILE A 79 -8.71 -11.07 -4.82
N VAL A 80 -9.76 -11.66 -5.39
CA VAL A 80 -10.92 -10.93 -5.90
C VAL A 80 -12.17 -11.38 -5.15
N SER A 81 -12.93 -10.44 -4.60
CA SER A 81 -14.21 -10.70 -3.94
C SER A 81 -15.35 -9.94 -4.59
N GLY A 82 -16.45 -10.65 -4.85
CA GLY A 82 -17.67 -10.09 -5.44
C GLY A 82 -18.60 -9.41 -4.43
N GLU A 83 -19.75 -8.97 -4.94
CA GLU A 83 -20.77 -8.29 -4.15
C GLU A 83 -21.27 -9.14 -2.97
N GLY A 84 -21.41 -8.50 -1.81
CA GLY A 84 -21.88 -9.14 -0.58
C GLY A 84 -20.83 -10.00 0.14
N ALA A 85 -19.57 -9.95 -0.28
CA ALA A 85 -18.50 -10.70 0.35
C ALA A 85 -18.32 -10.33 1.83
N ASP A 86 -18.16 -11.36 2.65
CA ASP A 86 -17.77 -11.29 4.05
C ASP A 86 -16.42 -11.98 4.18
N LEU A 87 -15.36 -11.17 4.16
CA LEU A 87 -14.00 -11.65 3.96
C LEU A 87 -13.08 -11.15 5.06
N VAL A 88 -12.36 -12.09 5.67
CA VAL A 88 -11.19 -11.82 6.51
C VAL A 88 -9.96 -12.36 5.80
N VAL A 89 -8.93 -11.53 5.64
CA VAL A 89 -7.61 -11.92 5.13
C VAL A 89 -6.59 -11.62 6.21
N ARG A 90 -5.96 -12.65 6.77
CA ARG A 90 -5.00 -12.46 7.84
C ARG A 90 -3.77 -13.36 7.78
N ASN A 91 -2.67 -12.87 8.34
CA ASN A 91 -1.39 -13.59 8.41
C ASN A 91 -0.91 -14.13 7.05
N SER A 92 -1.31 -13.50 5.96
CA SER A 92 -1.05 -13.97 4.60
C SER A 92 0.05 -13.16 3.93
N ARG A 93 0.70 -13.75 2.92
CA ARG A 93 1.79 -13.17 2.14
C ARG A 93 1.40 -13.09 0.67
N GLY A 94 1.54 -11.93 0.05
CA GLY A 94 1.20 -11.68 -1.35
C GLY A 94 2.38 -11.14 -2.17
N TYR A 95 2.60 -11.71 -3.35
CA TYR A 95 3.69 -11.34 -4.25
C TYR A 95 3.13 -11.02 -5.63
N GLY A 96 3.24 -9.76 -6.07
CA GLY A 96 2.92 -9.39 -7.44
C GLY A 96 3.98 -9.88 -8.41
N LEU A 97 3.60 -10.73 -9.36
CA LEU A 97 4.46 -11.18 -10.46
C LEU A 97 4.39 -10.20 -11.62
N GLU A 98 5.36 -10.28 -12.54
CA GLU A 98 5.31 -9.46 -13.75
C GLU A 98 4.02 -9.78 -14.52
N PRO A 99 3.26 -8.77 -15.00
CA PRO A 99 2.05 -9.03 -15.76
C PRO A 99 2.33 -9.89 -17.00
N SER A 100 1.41 -10.78 -17.37
CA SER A 100 1.56 -11.68 -18.53
C SER A 100 1.45 -10.96 -19.87
N ARG A 101 0.93 -9.72 -19.88
CA ARG A 101 0.63 -8.92 -21.09
C ARG A 101 1.21 -7.51 -20.99
N THR A 102 1.63 -6.98 -22.14
CA THR A 102 2.01 -5.57 -22.29
C THR A 102 0.80 -4.66 -22.07
N GLY A 103 1.01 -3.45 -21.56
CA GLY A 103 -0.08 -2.50 -21.31
C GLY A 103 -0.92 -2.80 -20.05
N VAL A 104 -0.50 -3.79 -19.25
CA VAL A 104 -1.19 -4.19 -18.02
C VAL A 104 -0.29 -3.90 -16.81
N GLY A 105 -0.86 -3.33 -15.76
CA GLY A 105 -0.19 -3.09 -14.48
C GLY A 105 -0.17 -4.31 -13.58
N ARG A 106 0.55 -4.24 -12.45
CA ARG A 106 0.49 -5.29 -11.42
C ARG A 106 -0.91 -5.40 -10.85
N GLY A 107 -1.33 -6.61 -10.47
CA GLY A 107 -2.61 -6.80 -9.79
C GLY A 107 -2.61 -6.33 -8.34
N ARG A 108 -3.80 -6.17 -7.78
CA ARG A 108 -4.07 -5.82 -6.37
C ARG A 108 -3.79 -7.02 -5.45
N PHE A 109 -3.45 -6.76 -4.18
CA PHE A 109 -3.46 -7.81 -3.16
C PHE A 109 -4.91 -8.26 -2.88
N VAL A 110 -5.82 -7.30 -2.67
CA VAL A 110 -7.27 -7.54 -2.59
C VAL A 110 -7.99 -6.53 -3.48
N ASN A 111 -8.86 -7.02 -4.36
CA ASN A 111 -9.79 -6.23 -5.15
C ASN A 111 -11.21 -6.66 -4.78
N SER A 112 -11.93 -5.80 -4.07
CA SER A 112 -13.25 -6.09 -3.52
C SER A 112 -14.29 -5.14 -4.07
N PHE A 113 -15.39 -5.69 -4.56
CA PHE A 113 -16.54 -4.90 -5.03
C PHE A 113 -17.75 -5.12 -4.10
N ARG A 114 -18.26 -4.05 -3.49
CA ARG A 114 -19.46 -4.06 -2.63
C ARG A 114 -19.43 -5.16 -1.55
N ALA A 115 -18.34 -5.24 -0.79
CA ALA A 115 -18.29 -6.12 0.38
C ALA A 115 -19.33 -5.70 1.44
N ARG A 116 -19.68 -6.64 2.32
CA ARG A 116 -20.45 -6.40 3.55
C ARG A 116 -19.61 -6.40 4.81
N ARG A 117 -18.47 -7.10 4.79
CA ARG A 117 -17.43 -7.04 5.81
C ARG A 117 -16.09 -7.34 5.15
N LEU A 118 -15.07 -6.56 5.49
CA LEU A 118 -13.72 -6.76 4.99
C LEU A 118 -12.69 -6.45 6.07
N TRP A 119 -12.00 -7.48 6.56
CA TRP A 119 -10.89 -7.32 7.49
C TRP A 119 -9.60 -7.80 6.82
N ILE A 120 -8.61 -6.92 6.70
CA ILE A 120 -7.32 -7.19 6.09
C ILE A 120 -6.26 -6.87 7.13
N GLU A 121 -5.77 -7.90 7.82
CA GLU A 121 -4.98 -7.73 9.04
C GLU A 121 -3.70 -8.56 9.05
N HIS A 122 -2.59 -8.01 9.54
CA HIS A 122 -1.33 -8.75 9.68
C HIS A 122 -0.87 -9.43 8.37
N ASN A 123 -1.06 -8.79 7.22
CA ASN A 123 -0.58 -9.33 5.95
C ASN A 123 0.72 -8.69 5.52
N TYR A 124 1.51 -9.43 4.74
CA TYR A 124 2.61 -8.88 3.98
C TYR A 124 2.24 -8.90 2.50
N PHE A 125 2.49 -7.82 1.77
CA PHE A 125 2.41 -7.88 0.32
C PHE A 125 3.40 -6.96 -0.37
N GLU A 126 3.94 -7.42 -1.49
CA GLU A 126 4.92 -6.67 -2.26
C GLU A 126 4.67 -6.69 -3.76
N GLN A 127 5.07 -5.61 -4.43
CA GLN A 127 4.99 -5.44 -5.88
C GLN A 127 3.56 -5.62 -6.45
N THR A 128 2.55 -5.37 -5.63
CA THR A 128 1.14 -5.33 -6.03
C THR A 128 0.69 -3.88 -6.25
N SER A 129 -0.48 -3.68 -6.85
CA SER A 129 -1.15 -2.38 -6.87
C SER A 129 -1.90 -2.08 -5.56
N GLY A 130 -1.66 -2.82 -4.47
CA GLY A 130 -2.27 -2.67 -3.14
C GLY A 130 -3.74 -3.10 -3.05
N LEU A 131 -4.56 -2.38 -2.30
CA LEU A 131 -5.95 -2.74 -1.98
C LEU A 131 -6.93 -1.84 -2.74
N ASN A 132 -7.95 -2.42 -3.37
CA ASN A 132 -9.09 -1.70 -3.92
C ASN A 132 -10.38 -2.14 -3.24
N ILE A 133 -11.05 -1.21 -2.56
CA ILE A 133 -12.36 -1.41 -1.97
C ILE A 133 -13.33 -0.51 -2.74
N ASP A 134 -14.03 -1.10 -3.70
CA ASP A 134 -14.93 -0.40 -4.60
C ASP A 134 -16.38 -0.55 -4.15
N ARG A 135 -16.98 0.57 -3.74
CA ARG A 135 -18.33 0.67 -3.18
C ARG A 135 -18.52 -0.17 -1.92
N TRP A 136 -19.65 0.03 -1.25
CA TRP A 136 -20.04 -0.75 -0.09
C TRP A 136 -21.45 -1.31 -0.24
N SER A 137 -21.68 -2.52 0.26
CA SER A 137 -23.03 -3.08 0.32
C SER A 137 -23.83 -2.42 1.44
N GLN A 138 -24.78 -1.56 1.07
CA GLN A 138 -25.72 -0.92 2.02
C GLN A 138 -26.74 -1.92 2.56
N SER A 139 -26.95 -3.04 1.87
CA SER A 139 -27.88 -4.12 2.24
C SER A 139 -27.42 -4.94 3.45
N ALA A 140 -26.23 -4.67 3.98
CA ALA A 140 -25.57 -5.54 4.93
C ALA A 140 -24.80 -4.77 5.99
N GLY A 141 -25.54 -4.05 6.83
CA GLY A 141 -25.18 -4.04 8.24
C GLY A 141 -25.33 -5.48 8.74
N VAL A 142 -24.23 -6.22 8.86
CA VAL A 142 -24.28 -7.45 9.65
C VAL A 142 -24.65 -7.00 11.06
N SER A 143 -25.87 -7.29 11.49
CA SER A 143 -26.33 -6.94 12.83
C SER A 143 -25.27 -7.38 13.84
N GLY A 144 -24.77 -6.44 14.66
CA GLY A 144 -23.74 -6.68 15.67
C GLY A 144 -22.28 -6.50 15.23
N VAL A 145 -21.96 -6.10 13.99
CA VAL A 145 -20.57 -5.75 13.61
C VAL A 145 -20.36 -4.23 13.71
N SER A 146 -19.60 -3.80 14.71
CA SER A 146 -19.27 -2.38 14.94
C SER A 146 -18.18 -1.83 14.01
N GLN A 147 -17.37 -2.70 13.41
CA GLN A 147 -16.26 -2.34 12.53
C GLN A 147 -16.30 -3.16 11.22
N PRO A 148 -17.06 -2.70 10.20
CA PRO A 148 -17.29 -3.46 8.97
C PRO A 148 -16.09 -3.46 8.02
N LEU A 149 -15.18 -2.49 8.12
CA LEU A 149 -13.98 -2.38 7.28
C LEU A 149 -12.74 -2.08 8.13
N LEU A 150 -11.82 -3.03 8.18
CA LEU A 150 -10.56 -2.94 8.90
C LEU A 150 -9.38 -3.21 7.95
N VAL A 151 -8.42 -2.28 7.92
CA VAL A 151 -7.13 -2.48 7.26
C VAL A 151 -6.05 -2.18 8.29
N ARG A 152 -5.52 -3.22 8.95
CA ARG A 152 -4.64 -3.03 10.11
C ARG A 152 -3.39 -3.89 10.12
N TYR A 153 -2.32 -3.38 10.71
CA TYR A 153 -1.12 -4.17 10.99
C TYR A 153 -0.46 -4.77 9.73
N ASN A 154 -0.76 -4.25 8.53
CA ASN A 154 -0.21 -4.80 7.29
C ASN A 154 1.17 -4.21 7.00
N GLN A 155 2.02 -5.01 6.35
CA GLN A 155 3.28 -4.57 5.80
C GLN A 155 3.22 -4.61 4.27
N ALA A 156 3.35 -3.45 3.64
CA ALA A 156 3.39 -3.33 2.19
C ALA A 156 4.77 -2.87 1.71
N ARG A 157 5.21 -3.42 0.58
CA ARG A 157 6.45 -3.04 -0.10
C ARG A 157 6.21 -2.75 -1.58
N ASN A 158 6.71 -1.61 -2.05
CA ASN A 158 6.72 -1.24 -3.47
C ASN A 158 5.34 -1.38 -4.15
N ILE A 159 4.38 -0.55 -3.74
CA ILE A 159 3.10 -0.44 -4.44
C ILE A 159 3.35 0.08 -5.86
N ASP A 160 2.91 -0.67 -6.87
CA ASP A 160 3.42 -0.50 -8.23
C ASP A 160 2.34 -0.46 -9.30
N GLY A 161 2.07 0.76 -9.80
CA GLY A 161 1.19 1.01 -10.92
C GLY A 161 1.85 0.88 -12.29
N ARG A 162 3.16 0.59 -12.38
CA ARG A 162 3.85 0.47 -13.69
C ARG A 162 3.28 -0.69 -14.49
N TRP A 163 3.14 -0.47 -15.79
CA TRP A 163 2.86 -1.56 -16.73
C TRP A 163 4.10 -2.41 -16.95
N ARG A 164 3.88 -3.64 -17.43
CA ARG A 164 4.96 -4.54 -17.86
C ARG A 164 5.99 -3.80 -18.71
N GLY A 165 7.27 -4.01 -18.43
CA GLY A 165 8.38 -3.39 -19.15
C GLY A 165 8.49 -1.86 -18.96
N ASN A 166 7.77 -1.28 -18.00
CA ASN A 166 7.75 0.16 -17.70
C ASN A 166 7.29 1.05 -18.88
N GLN A 167 6.41 0.53 -19.74
CA GLN A 167 5.94 1.21 -20.96
C GLN A 167 4.70 2.11 -20.73
N GLY A 168 4.28 2.28 -19.48
CA GLY A 168 3.11 3.05 -19.09
C GLY A 168 2.75 2.79 -17.62
N SER A 169 1.59 3.27 -17.18
CA SER A 169 1.15 3.10 -15.80
C SER A 169 -0.37 3.12 -15.64
N THR A 170 -0.83 2.56 -14.54
CA THR A 170 -2.17 2.71 -13.98
C THR A 170 -2.07 3.25 -12.55
N ARG A 171 -3.18 3.77 -12.00
CA ARG A 171 -3.19 4.24 -10.62
C ARG A 171 -3.14 3.05 -9.65
N ALA A 172 -2.19 3.09 -8.73
CA ALA A 172 -2.03 2.13 -7.65
C ALA A 172 -2.03 2.84 -6.29
N SER A 173 -2.56 2.17 -5.28
CA SER A 173 -2.63 2.69 -3.92
C SER A 173 -2.44 1.55 -2.94
N PHE A 174 -1.73 1.78 -1.83
CA PHE A 174 -1.72 0.79 -0.75
C PHE A 174 -3.15 0.48 -0.34
N VAL A 175 -3.98 1.50 -0.16
CA VAL A 175 -5.44 1.36 -0.04
C VAL A 175 -6.14 2.48 -0.80
N ILE A 176 -7.12 2.12 -1.62
CA ILE A 176 -8.12 3.05 -2.13
C ILE A 176 -9.50 2.61 -1.67
N LEU A 177 -10.21 3.54 -1.02
CA LEU A 177 -11.66 3.46 -0.85
C LEU A 177 -12.27 4.24 -2.00
N ASN A 178 -12.97 3.54 -2.89
CA ASN A 178 -13.63 4.13 -4.03
C ASN A 178 -15.13 4.11 -3.82
N THR A 179 -15.74 5.26 -3.53
CA THR A 179 -17.20 5.38 -3.38
C THR A 179 -17.76 4.52 -2.23
N VAL A 180 -16.99 4.34 -1.14
CA VAL A 180 -17.43 3.70 0.11
C VAL A 180 -18.12 4.76 0.96
N ARG A 181 -19.45 4.87 0.90
CA ARG A 181 -20.20 6.00 1.45
C ARG A 181 -20.98 5.66 2.71
N SER A 182 -21.02 6.62 3.63
CA SER A 182 -21.81 6.61 4.86
C SER A 182 -21.57 5.36 5.72
N LEU A 183 -20.33 4.86 5.75
CA LEU A 183 -19.97 3.63 6.42
C LEU A 183 -19.40 3.92 7.81
N PRO A 184 -20.12 3.65 8.91
CA PRO A 184 -19.55 3.76 10.25
C PRO A 184 -18.51 2.66 10.48
N GLY A 185 -17.59 2.89 11.43
CA GLY A 185 -16.67 1.86 11.91
C GLY A 185 -15.53 1.48 10.95
N VAL A 186 -15.19 2.36 10.00
CA VAL A 186 -14.02 2.17 9.13
C VAL A 186 -12.74 2.55 9.87
N GLU A 187 -11.74 1.66 9.84
CA GLU A 187 -10.43 1.89 10.45
C GLU A 187 -9.30 1.42 9.54
N ILE A 188 -8.36 2.34 9.26
CA ILE A 188 -7.10 2.08 8.57
C ILE A 188 -5.98 2.44 9.56
N SER A 189 -5.40 1.45 10.24
CA SER A 189 -4.47 1.75 11.34
C SER A 189 -3.27 0.84 11.45
N TYR A 190 -2.17 1.38 11.96
CA TYR A 190 -0.93 0.61 12.18
C TYR A 190 -0.45 -0.15 10.94
N ASN A 191 -0.55 0.42 9.74
CA ASN A 191 0.05 -0.21 8.54
C ASN A 191 1.43 0.40 8.28
N GLU A 192 2.37 -0.43 7.81
CA GLU A 192 3.67 0.03 7.33
C GLU A 192 3.78 -0.15 5.81
N VAL A 193 3.86 0.96 5.08
CA VAL A 193 4.08 0.98 3.63
C VAL A 193 5.46 1.55 3.35
N ARG A 194 6.29 0.80 2.60
CA ARG A 194 7.57 1.32 2.12
C ARG A 194 7.70 1.12 0.63
N ASN A 195 7.85 2.22 -0.08
CA ASN A 195 8.11 2.25 -1.50
C ASN A 195 9.57 2.61 -1.72
N THR A 196 10.26 1.87 -2.57
CA THR A 196 11.65 2.15 -2.96
C THR A 196 11.64 2.94 -4.25
N ALA A 197 12.34 4.07 -4.28
CA ALA A 197 12.50 4.88 -5.49
C ALA A 197 12.93 4.02 -6.69
N ASN A 198 12.30 4.26 -7.85
CA ASN A 198 12.50 3.48 -9.09
C ASN A 198 12.09 1.99 -9.05
N GLN A 199 11.54 1.49 -7.93
CA GLN A 199 11.00 0.11 -7.83
C GLN A 199 9.48 0.09 -7.63
N SER A 200 8.85 1.26 -7.57
CA SER A 200 7.43 1.48 -7.34
C SER A 200 6.92 2.63 -8.20
N LEU A 201 5.61 2.70 -8.37
CA LEU A 201 4.89 3.86 -8.88
C LEU A 201 3.51 3.85 -8.23
N VAL A 202 3.47 4.28 -6.98
CA VAL A 202 2.21 4.53 -6.27
C VAL A 202 1.64 5.85 -6.80
N GLU A 203 0.32 5.96 -6.94
CA GLU A 203 -0.34 7.25 -7.03
C GLU A 203 -0.42 7.77 -5.59
N ASP A 204 -1.54 7.57 -4.88
CA ASP A 204 -1.62 7.85 -3.45
C ASP A 204 -1.48 6.58 -2.65
N ASN A 205 -0.70 6.57 -1.56
CA ASN A 205 -0.64 5.40 -0.69
C ASN A 205 -2.02 5.14 -0.06
N ILE A 206 -2.67 6.18 0.46
CA ILE A 206 -4.04 6.11 0.99
C ILE A 206 -4.93 7.09 0.20
N ASN A 207 -5.91 6.58 -0.54
CA ASN A 207 -6.87 7.41 -1.26
C ASN A 207 -8.30 7.18 -0.76
N LEU A 208 -8.97 8.25 -0.33
CA LEU A 208 -10.37 8.25 0.04
C LEU A 208 -11.16 8.98 -1.06
N TYR A 209 -11.43 8.29 -2.17
CA TYR A 209 -12.14 8.85 -3.31
C TYR A 209 -13.65 8.71 -3.08
N ALA A 210 -14.36 9.84 -3.01
CA ALA A 210 -15.81 9.90 -2.88
C ALA A 210 -16.37 8.99 -1.75
N SER A 211 -15.60 8.85 -0.66
CA SER A 211 -15.84 7.88 0.41
C SER A 211 -16.05 8.58 1.75
N SER A 212 -16.97 8.09 2.57
CA SER A 212 -17.36 8.77 3.79
C SER A 212 -17.70 7.84 4.96
N GLY A 213 -17.37 8.31 6.16
CA GLY A 213 -17.90 7.77 7.40
C GLY A 213 -19.27 8.38 7.69
N THR A 214 -19.61 8.46 8.98
CA THR A 214 -20.75 9.26 9.46
C THR A 214 -20.26 10.30 10.45
N SER A 215 -21.08 11.32 10.74
CA SER A 215 -20.73 12.35 11.73
C SER A 215 -20.43 11.79 13.13
N GLY A 216 -21.08 10.69 13.52
CA GLY A 216 -20.82 9.99 14.78
C GLY A 216 -19.77 8.87 14.69
N SER A 217 -19.30 8.54 13.49
CA SER A 217 -18.31 7.49 13.25
C SER A 217 -17.52 7.82 11.98
N PRO A 218 -16.59 8.79 12.03
CA PRO A 218 -15.78 9.15 10.89
C PRO A 218 -14.89 7.97 10.46
N ILE A 219 -14.46 7.97 9.20
CA ILE A 219 -13.37 7.08 8.76
C ILE A 219 -12.13 7.47 9.57
N ARG A 220 -11.57 6.53 10.33
CA ARG A 220 -10.35 6.74 11.11
C ARG A 220 -9.14 6.22 10.35
N VAL A 221 -8.18 7.11 10.07
CA VAL A 221 -6.88 6.75 9.47
C VAL A 221 -5.78 7.14 10.44
N HIS A 222 -5.21 6.19 11.19
CA HIS A 222 -4.31 6.55 12.27
C HIS A 222 -3.15 5.61 12.53
N ASN A 223 -2.07 6.15 13.10
CA ASN A 223 -0.86 5.38 13.43
C ASN A 223 -0.27 4.60 12.23
N ASN A 224 -0.45 5.06 10.99
CA ASN A 224 0.18 4.44 9.83
C ASN A 224 1.58 5.04 9.60
N PHE A 225 2.49 4.23 9.06
CA PHE A 225 3.81 4.67 8.62
C PHE A 225 3.94 4.45 7.12
N VAL A 226 4.17 5.53 6.38
CA VAL A 226 4.40 5.50 4.94
C VAL A 226 5.76 6.12 4.68
N PHE A 227 6.63 5.35 4.01
CA PHE A 227 7.90 5.83 3.50
C PHE A 227 7.89 5.75 1.98
N GLY A 228 7.92 6.89 1.32
CA GLY A 228 8.01 6.99 -0.13
C GLY A 228 6.65 7.11 -0.83
N ALA A 229 6.55 8.13 -1.66
CA ALA A 229 5.59 8.26 -2.76
C ALA A 229 6.37 8.90 -3.90
N TYR A 230 6.87 8.10 -4.84
CA TYR A 230 7.83 8.56 -5.84
C TYR A 230 7.25 8.45 -7.25
N PRO A 231 7.54 9.42 -8.14
CA PRO A 231 7.34 9.18 -9.56
C PRO A 231 8.28 8.08 -10.06
N PHE A 232 8.03 7.64 -11.30
CA PHE A 232 8.93 6.76 -12.03
C PHE A 232 9.33 7.44 -13.35
N PRO A 233 10.62 7.75 -13.58
CA PRO A 233 11.72 7.66 -12.62
C PRO A 233 11.54 8.65 -11.44
N ALA A 234 12.21 8.39 -10.31
CA ALA A 234 12.10 9.21 -9.09
C ALA A 234 12.57 10.66 -9.27
N THR A 235 13.35 10.92 -10.31
CA THR A 235 13.84 12.24 -10.71
C THR A 235 12.91 12.98 -11.68
N ALA A 236 11.75 12.41 -12.02
CA ALA A 236 10.77 13.12 -12.84
C ALA A 236 10.30 14.38 -12.10
N THR A 237 10.06 15.47 -12.84
CA THR A 237 9.65 16.76 -12.26
C THR A 237 8.16 16.86 -12.00
N GLY A 238 7.34 16.03 -12.66
CA GLY A 238 5.89 15.95 -12.46
C GLY A 238 5.49 14.67 -11.74
N TYR A 239 4.63 14.80 -10.74
CA TYR A 239 4.05 13.69 -9.99
C TYR A 239 2.82 14.19 -9.25
N THR A 240 1.75 13.39 -9.25
CA THR A 240 0.47 13.72 -8.60
C THR A 240 0.20 12.88 -7.35
N GLY A 241 0.92 11.78 -7.19
CA GLY A 241 0.74 10.88 -6.07
C GLY A 241 1.12 11.46 -4.71
N THR A 242 0.55 10.94 -3.62
CA THR A 242 0.73 11.45 -2.26
C THR A 242 0.91 10.35 -1.21
N GLY A 243 1.22 10.74 0.03
CA GLY A 243 1.04 9.86 1.18
C GLY A 243 -0.44 9.52 1.41
N MET A 244 -1.29 10.54 1.55
CA MET A 244 -2.73 10.39 1.68
C MET A 244 -3.48 11.55 1.01
N THR A 245 -4.62 11.26 0.38
CA THR A 245 -5.52 12.30 -0.13
C THR A 245 -7.00 11.96 0.09
N THR A 246 -7.81 13.00 0.29
CA THR A 246 -9.25 12.95 0.01
C THR A 246 -9.53 13.50 -1.38
N ASP A 247 -10.39 12.82 -2.13
CA ASP A 247 -10.64 13.12 -3.54
C ASP A 247 -12.10 12.88 -3.93
N GLY A 248 -12.49 13.32 -5.12
CA GLY A 248 -13.82 13.08 -5.68
C GLY A 248 -14.69 14.33 -5.87
N ASN A 249 -15.74 14.18 -6.65
CA ASN A 249 -16.64 15.26 -7.07
C ASN A 249 -18.10 14.80 -6.92
N GLY A 250 -19.01 15.74 -6.68
CA GLY A 250 -20.43 15.47 -6.46
C GLY A 250 -21.07 16.49 -5.53
N ASN A 251 -22.26 16.16 -5.02
CA ASN A 251 -22.88 16.91 -3.94
C ASN A 251 -22.31 16.49 -2.56
N ALA A 252 -22.74 17.15 -1.47
CA ALA A 252 -22.23 16.89 -0.12
C ALA A 252 -22.35 15.41 0.31
N SER A 253 -23.40 14.70 -0.10
CA SER A 253 -23.55 13.26 0.21
C SER A 253 -22.69 12.32 -0.65
N GLU A 254 -22.04 12.84 -1.70
CA GLU A 254 -21.32 12.06 -2.70
C GLU A 254 -19.81 12.23 -2.66
N VAL A 255 -19.34 13.38 -2.18
CA VAL A 255 -17.91 13.67 -1.97
C VAL A 255 -17.40 12.96 -0.72
N THR A 256 -16.08 12.97 -0.54
CA THR A 256 -15.46 12.44 0.67
C THR A 256 -15.89 13.24 1.90
N ALA A 257 -16.26 12.58 2.98
CA ALA A 257 -16.79 13.25 4.16
C ALA A 257 -16.57 12.47 5.45
N TYR A 258 -16.54 13.19 6.58
CA TYR A 258 -16.40 12.60 7.91
C TYR A 258 -15.16 11.70 8.00
N VAL A 259 -14.00 12.32 7.90
CA VAL A 259 -12.69 11.65 7.96
C VAL A 259 -11.88 12.28 9.09
N GLU A 260 -11.27 11.43 9.91
CA GLU A 260 -10.33 11.85 10.95
C GLU A 260 -9.03 11.08 10.77
N ALA A 261 -7.93 11.80 10.52
CA ALA A 261 -6.63 11.19 10.30
C ALA A 261 -5.57 11.73 11.26
N TYR A 262 -4.99 10.84 12.08
CA TYR A 262 -4.11 11.25 13.16
C TYR A 262 -2.95 10.32 13.49
N GLU A 263 -1.89 10.88 14.07
CA GLU A 263 -0.71 10.13 14.52
C GLU A 263 -0.02 9.28 13.41
N ASN A 264 -0.27 9.60 12.15
CA ASN A 264 0.39 8.99 11.00
C ASN A 264 1.76 9.63 10.77
N GLN A 265 2.65 8.89 10.13
CA GLN A 265 3.98 9.32 9.72
C GLN A 265 4.11 9.14 8.21
N PHE A 266 4.20 10.23 7.46
CA PHE A 266 4.37 10.24 6.01
C PHE A 266 5.73 10.84 5.67
N ILE A 267 6.65 9.97 5.25
CA ILE A 267 8.08 10.26 5.16
C ILE A 267 8.56 10.13 3.71
N SER A 268 9.43 11.03 3.27
CA SER A 268 10.08 10.98 1.94
C SER A 268 9.08 10.89 0.78
N THR A 269 7.94 11.59 0.89
CA THR A 269 6.94 11.67 -0.19
C THR A 269 7.32 12.76 -1.20
N CYS A 270 7.09 12.51 -2.49
CA CYS A 270 7.02 13.54 -3.52
C CYS A 270 5.58 14.09 -3.60
N ASN A 271 5.43 15.23 -4.28
CA ASN A 271 4.24 16.06 -4.35
C ASN A 271 3.77 16.50 -2.95
N ALA A 272 3.02 15.66 -2.23
CA ALA A 272 2.57 15.96 -0.88
C ALA A 272 2.54 14.74 0.04
N ALA A 273 2.59 15.00 1.34
CA ALA A 273 2.41 13.98 2.36
C ALA A 273 0.92 13.72 2.62
N MET A 274 0.12 14.76 2.91
CA MET A 274 -1.33 14.62 3.15
C MET A 274 -2.12 15.77 2.56
N ASN A 275 -3.13 15.49 1.73
CA ASN A 275 -3.93 16.50 1.05
C ASN A 275 -5.44 16.33 1.28
N ILE A 276 -6.16 17.45 1.17
CA ILE A 276 -7.61 17.53 1.08
C ILE A 276 -7.95 18.23 -0.23
N ALA A 277 -8.20 17.44 -1.29
CA ALA A 277 -8.53 17.97 -2.62
C ALA A 277 -10.05 18.18 -2.80
N ALA A 278 -10.85 17.45 -2.02
CA ALA A 278 -12.30 17.49 -2.02
C ALA A 278 -12.88 17.06 -0.68
N GLY A 279 -14.15 17.38 -0.48
CA GLY A 279 -14.93 16.88 0.64
C GLY A 279 -15.20 17.89 1.75
N HIS A 280 -15.83 17.41 2.82
CA HIS A 280 -16.16 18.21 4.00
C HIS A 280 -16.04 17.41 5.30
N ASP A 281 -15.96 18.11 6.44
CA ASP A 281 -15.80 17.48 7.76
C ASP A 281 -14.57 16.55 7.83
N ILE A 282 -13.44 17.01 7.27
CA ILE A 282 -12.17 16.28 7.27
C ILE A 282 -11.21 16.93 8.27
N TYR A 283 -10.68 16.13 9.19
CA TYR A 283 -9.76 16.57 10.22
C TYR A 283 -8.45 15.80 10.19
N TYR A 284 -7.36 16.50 9.86
CA TYR A 284 -6.02 15.96 9.99
C TYR A 284 -5.33 16.55 11.22
N HIS A 285 -4.86 15.72 12.15
CA HIS A 285 -4.16 16.22 13.33
C HIS A 285 -3.10 15.30 13.91
N ASP A 286 -2.14 15.86 14.64
CA ASP A 286 -1.11 15.08 15.35
C ASP A 286 -0.29 14.15 14.44
N ASN A 287 -0.26 14.44 13.12
CA ASN A 287 0.52 13.69 12.13
C ASN A 287 1.97 14.21 12.07
N ARG A 288 2.86 13.43 11.46
CA ARG A 288 4.24 13.83 11.18
C ARG A 288 4.53 13.70 9.68
N LEU A 289 4.84 14.83 9.04
CA LEU A 289 5.04 14.93 7.59
C LEU A 289 6.47 15.41 7.33
N VAL A 290 7.36 14.51 6.91
CA VAL A 290 8.80 14.81 6.84
C VAL A 290 9.39 14.38 5.50
N THR A 291 9.95 15.34 4.76
CA THR A 291 10.76 15.04 3.57
C THR A 291 11.98 15.96 3.52
N SER A 292 13.13 15.36 3.29
CA SER A 292 14.40 16.02 3.02
C SER A 292 14.50 16.50 1.56
N GLY A 293 13.64 15.99 0.67
CA GLY A 293 13.74 16.20 -0.77
C GLY A 293 14.96 15.50 -1.40
N LEU A 294 15.55 14.54 -0.70
CA LEU A 294 16.72 13.78 -1.13
C LEU A 294 16.46 12.27 -0.95
N LEU A 295 17.05 11.47 -1.83
CA LEU A 295 17.28 10.04 -1.60
C LEU A 295 18.50 9.85 -0.71
N ALA A 296 18.67 8.61 -0.21
CA ALA A 296 19.77 8.26 0.69
C ALA A 296 21.17 8.47 0.09
N ASP A 297 21.29 8.45 -1.25
CA ASP A 297 22.53 8.72 -1.99
C ASP A 297 22.76 10.21 -2.29
N GLY A 298 21.87 11.09 -1.81
CA GLY A 298 21.90 12.53 -2.08
C GLY A 298 21.23 12.96 -3.38
N THR A 299 20.66 12.03 -4.15
CA THR A 299 19.90 12.35 -5.36
C THR A 299 18.67 13.19 -4.98
N ARG A 300 18.47 14.31 -5.68
CA ARG A 300 17.32 15.20 -5.43
C ARG A 300 16.01 14.61 -5.93
N LEU A 301 14.95 14.85 -5.17
CA LEU A 301 13.56 14.56 -5.52
C LEU A 301 12.87 15.85 -6.00
N PRO A 302 12.76 16.10 -7.31
CA PRO A 302 12.33 17.41 -7.81
C PRO A 302 10.82 17.64 -7.75
N SER A 303 10.01 16.59 -7.56
CA SER A 303 8.55 16.68 -7.48
C SER A 303 8.01 17.01 -6.09
N THR A 304 8.82 17.31 -5.08
CA THR A 304 8.32 17.76 -3.77
C THR A 304 7.62 19.12 -3.90
N TRP A 305 6.34 19.21 -3.52
CA TRP A 305 5.57 20.45 -3.57
C TRP A 305 5.28 21.02 -2.17
N ALA A 306 4.33 20.47 -1.42
CA ALA A 306 3.95 20.95 -0.08
C ALA A 306 3.65 19.77 0.84
N ALA A 307 3.93 19.86 2.15
CA ALA A 307 3.65 18.73 3.05
C ALA A 307 2.15 18.43 3.12
N THR A 308 1.36 19.48 3.32
CA THR A 308 -0.09 19.37 3.32
C THR A 308 -0.75 20.51 2.57
N SER A 309 -1.92 20.23 2.01
CA SER A 309 -2.72 21.23 1.33
C SER A 309 -4.20 20.94 1.52
N ILE A 310 -4.96 22.00 1.69
CA ILE A 310 -6.42 21.98 1.57
C ILE A 310 -6.72 22.87 0.38
N PHE A 311 -7.19 22.27 -0.69
CA PHE A 311 -7.41 23.00 -1.92
C PHE A 311 -8.64 22.40 -2.57
N ASN A 312 -9.64 23.24 -2.84
CA ASN A 312 -10.87 22.83 -3.49
C ASN A 312 -10.61 22.55 -4.98
N TYR A 313 -9.95 21.42 -5.27
CA TYR A 313 -9.44 21.06 -6.59
C TYR A 313 -10.55 21.06 -7.65
N TYR A 314 -11.72 20.55 -7.26
CA TYR A 314 -12.89 20.43 -8.11
C TYR A 314 -13.76 21.68 -8.16
N LYS A 315 -13.38 22.77 -7.48
CA LYS A 315 -14.14 24.03 -7.41
C LYS A 315 -15.58 23.81 -6.94
N LEU A 316 -15.74 22.92 -5.97
CA LEU A 316 -17.02 22.59 -5.35
C LEU A 316 -17.61 23.83 -4.65
N PRO A 317 -18.94 23.99 -4.64
CA PRO A 317 -19.56 25.10 -3.92
C PRO A 317 -19.30 24.98 -2.42
N GLY A 318 -19.38 26.11 -1.70
CA GLY A 318 -19.05 26.17 -0.27
C GLY A 318 -19.97 25.33 0.64
N ASN A 319 -21.14 24.89 0.15
CA ASN A 319 -22.01 23.94 0.84
C ASN A 319 -21.64 22.45 0.58
N VAL A 320 -20.56 22.21 -0.16
CA VAL A 320 -20.00 20.87 -0.45
C VAL A 320 -18.55 20.76 0.01
N PHE A 321 -17.78 21.86 -0.04
CA PHE A 321 -16.40 21.92 0.48
C PHE A 321 -16.33 22.85 1.70
N PHE A 322 -16.43 22.28 2.90
CA PHE A 322 -16.47 23.04 4.16
C PHE A 322 -15.97 22.21 5.35
N ASN A 323 -15.74 22.87 6.48
CA ASN A 323 -15.32 22.24 7.74
C ASN A 323 -14.08 21.30 7.65
N ASN A 324 -13.16 21.63 6.75
CA ASN A 324 -11.88 20.94 6.62
C ASN A 324 -10.82 21.66 7.45
N ARG A 325 -10.01 20.91 8.21
CA ARG A 325 -8.99 21.49 9.11
C ARG A 325 -7.76 20.61 9.25
N VAL A 326 -6.61 21.28 9.44
CA VAL A 326 -5.33 20.67 9.83
C VAL A 326 -4.80 21.36 11.08
N GLU A 327 -4.46 20.59 12.11
CA GLU A 327 -3.94 21.11 13.38
C GLU A 327 -2.86 20.19 13.97
N ARG A 328 -2.01 20.71 14.89
CA ARG A 328 -1.03 19.95 15.69
C ARG A 328 -0.13 19.00 14.87
N THR A 329 -0.03 19.21 13.57
CA THR A 329 0.72 18.35 12.66
C THR A 329 2.15 18.85 12.61
N VAL A 330 3.11 17.97 12.92
CA VAL A 330 4.53 18.28 12.88
C VAL A 330 5.04 18.13 11.45
N VAL A 331 5.65 19.17 10.91
CA VAL A 331 6.05 19.21 9.50
C VAL A 331 7.50 19.60 9.36
N GLY A 332 8.22 18.95 8.45
CA GLY A 332 9.47 19.42 7.90
C GLY A 332 9.55 19.01 6.44
N TYR A 333 9.20 19.91 5.51
CA TYR A 333 8.98 19.51 4.12
C TYR A 333 9.77 20.33 3.12
N MET A 334 10.92 19.80 2.70
CA MET A 334 11.76 20.44 1.70
C MET A 334 11.05 20.48 0.34
N SER A 335 11.06 21.66 -0.28
CA SER A 335 10.39 21.93 -1.55
C SER A 335 11.16 22.97 -2.35
N LYS A 336 11.41 22.68 -3.64
CA LYS A 336 12.13 23.59 -4.55
C LYS A 336 11.42 24.93 -4.74
N GLY A 337 10.09 24.94 -4.66
CA GLY A 337 9.28 26.16 -4.85
C GLY A 337 8.96 26.91 -3.55
N GLY A 338 9.39 26.38 -2.40
CA GLY A 338 9.08 26.93 -1.09
C GLY A 338 10.04 28.02 -0.63
N GLN A 339 9.58 28.89 0.28
CA GLN A 339 10.44 29.89 0.93
C GLN A 339 11.55 29.18 1.71
N ASN A 340 12.81 29.60 1.52
CA ASN A 340 14.00 28.93 2.08
C ASN A 340 14.11 27.44 1.72
N GLY A 341 13.56 27.03 0.57
CA GLY A 341 13.57 25.65 0.12
C GLY A 341 12.58 24.74 0.86
N ARG A 342 11.52 25.31 1.46
CA ARG A 342 10.55 24.59 2.30
C ARG A 342 9.13 25.05 2.07
N LEU A 343 8.18 24.11 2.04
CA LEU A 343 6.75 24.40 1.95
C LEU A 343 5.96 23.42 2.82
N ASP A 344 5.72 23.81 4.07
CA ASP A 344 5.06 22.94 5.06
C ASP A 344 3.54 22.85 4.84
N MET A 345 2.94 23.92 4.33
CA MET A 345 1.51 23.97 4.01
C MET A 345 1.31 24.78 2.73
N SER A 346 0.39 24.38 1.86
CA SER A 346 0.09 25.13 0.65
C SER A 346 -0.49 26.52 0.97
N PRO A 347 -0.23 27.53 0.13
CA PRO A 347 -0.90 28.82 0.24
C PRO A 347 -2.43 28.65 0.17
N GLY A 348 -3.16 29.36 1.02
CA GLY A 348 -4.62 29.37 1.02
C GLY A 348 -5.30 28.09 1.53
N ALA A 349 -4.56 27.20 2.21
CA ALA A 349 -5.08 25.91 2.70
C ALA A 349 -6.38 26.07 3.50
N CYS A 350 -6.34 26.75 4.63
CA CYS A 350 -7.53 27.25 5.32
C CYS A 350 -7.12 28.33 6.33
N ALA A 351 -8.04 29.26 6.68
CA ALA A 351 -7.72 30.36 7.58
C ALA A 351 -7.37 29.92 9.02
N SER A 352 -7.89 28.78 9.47
CA SER A 352 -7.69 28.21 10.81
C SER A 352 -6.63 27.11 10.88
N CYS A 353 -5.99 26.77 9.76
CA CYS A 353 -5.07 25.64 9.69
C CYS A 353 -3.70 26.01 10.25
N SER A 354 -3.12 25.11 11.04
CA SER A 354 -1.81 25.31 11.66
C SER A 354 -0.96 24.05 11.66
N VAL A 355 0.34 24.24 11.52
CA VAL A 355 1.36 23.19 11.56
C VAL A 355 2.49 23.59 12.51
N GLN A 356 3.12 22.60 13.13
CA GLN A 356 4.32 22.78 13.94
C GLN A 356 5.56 22.46 13.10
N ALA A 357 6.28 23.49 12.70
CA ALA A 357 7.50 23.34 11.92
C ALA A 357 8.64 22.68 12.74
N LEU A 358 9.24 21.62 12.20
CA LEU A 358 10.55 21.12 12.63
C LEU A 358 11.64 22.17 12.35
N PRO A 359 12.78 22.15 13.06
CA PRO A 359 13.92 23.01 12.73
C PRO A 359 14.45 22.77 11.31
N ASN A 360 15.03 23.81 10.70
CA ASN A 360 15.80 23.70 9.45
C ASN A 360 17.30 23.48 9.76
N PRO A 361 18.04 22.75 8.90
CA PRO A 361 17.57 22.03 7.72
C PRO A 361 16.88 20.70 8.07
N VAL A 362 15.94 20.27 7.22
CA VAL A 362 15.42 18.91 7.22
C VAL A 362 16.32 18.04 6.35
N THR A 363 16.79 16.91 6.86
CA THR A 363 17.79 16.05 6.22
C THR A 363 17.32 14.60 6.14
N VAL A 364 18.07 13.74 5.44
CA VAL A 364 17.83 12.29 5.42
C VAL A 364 17.93 11.69 6.84
N ASP A 365 18.76 12.26 7.73
CA ASP A 365 18.81 11.84 9.12
C ASP A 365 17.53 12.22 9.89
N THR A 366 16.91 13.34 9.54
CA THR A 366 15.58 13.72 10.06
C THR A 366 14.52 12.69 9.67
N GLU A 367 14.53 12.22 8.42
CA GLU A 367 13.65 11.13 7.96
C GLU A 367 13.95 9.81 8.70
N ARG A 368 15.23 9.46 8.90
CA ARG A 368 15.63 8.26 9.64
C ARG A 368 15.18 8.31 11.11
N ALA A 369 15.16 9.48 11.74
CA ALA A 369 14.65 9.63 13.09
C ALA A 369 13.15 9.30 13.19
N GLU A 370 12.37 9.52 12.13
CA GLU A 370 10.95 9.13 12.09
C GLU A 370 10.76 7.62 12.02
N ASP A 371 11.65 6.91 11.34
CA ASP A 371 11.69 5.45 11.34
C ASP A 371 11.92 4.89 12.76
N VAL A 372 12.90 5.46 13.48
CA VAL A 372 13.17 5.09 14.88
C VAL A 372 11.95 5.36 15.77
N ARG A 373 11.30 6.52 15.60
CA ARG A 373 10.06 6.86 16.33
C ARG A 373 8.94 5.86 16.04
N TRP A 374 8.82 5.41 14.80
CA TRP A 374 7.85 4.39 14.42
C TRP A 374 8.10 3.06 15.11
N GLN A 375 9.35 2.57 15.11
CA GLN A 375 9.71 1.35 15.82
C GLN A 375 9.46 1.47 17.33
N GLN A 376 9.78 2.61 17.93
CA GLN A 376 9.49 2.88 19.34
C GLN A 376 7.98 2.89 19.62
N LYS A 377 7.18 3.52 18.76
CA LYS A 377 5.71 3.54 18.87
C LYS A 377 5.14 2.11 18.83
N LEU A 378 5.60 1.28 17.89
CA LEU A 378 5.20 -0.13 17.82
C LEU A 378 5.56 -0.89 19.10
N GLN A 379 6.79 -0.74 19.56
CA GLN A 379 7.27 -1.40 20.78
C GLN A 379 6.46 -0.97 22.02
N GLN A 380 6.23 0.33 22.21
CA GLN A 380 5.51 0.89 23.35
C GLN A 380 4.05 0.41 23.41
N ASN A 381 3.44 0.15 22.26
CA ASN A 381 2.05 -0.29 22.15
C ASN A 381 1.90 -1.81 21.96
N GLY A 382 3.01 -2.57 21.98
CA GLY A 382 2.98 -4.02 21.78
C GLY A 382 2.46 -4.46 20.40
N ILE A 383 2.66 -3.64 19.38
CA ILE A 383 2.13 -3.88 18.03
C ILE A 383 3.15 -4.63 17.16
N THR A 384 2.69 -5.69 16.49
CA THR A 384 3.44 -6.43 15.47
C THR A 384 2.89 -6.11 14.08
N ILE A 385 3.78 -5.75 13.15
CA ILE A 385 3.43 -5.43 11.77
C ILE A 385 3.73 -6.62 10.84
N GLY A 386 2.84 -6.85 9.89
CA GLY A 386 2.89 -7.97 8.97
C GLY A 386 2.45 -9.28 9.62
N PRO A 387 2.71 -10.42 8.95
CA PRO A 387 2.31 -11.74 9.45
C PRO A 387 2.99 -12.09 10.76
N GLU A 388 2.20 -12.51 11.73
CA GLU A 388 2.69 -12.92 13.04
C GLU A 388 3.48 -14.24 12.96
N LYS A 389 4.52 -14.37 13.78
CA LYS A 389 5.29 -15.62 13.90
C LYS A 389 4.55 -16.55 14.86
N GLY A 390 3.97 -17.65 14.37
CA GLY A 390 3.39 -18.69 15.23
C GLY A 390 2.11 -19.35 14.73
N SER A 391 1.60 -18.97 13.56
CA SER A 391 0.36 -19.50 13.01
C SER A 391 0.56 -20.57 11.92
N GLN A 392 1.61 -21.39 11.97
CA GLN A 392 1.70 -22.58 11.08
C GLN A 392 0.90 -23.74 11.64
#